data_AF-A0A2U2ZUJ4-F1
#
_entry.id   AF-A0A2U2ZUJ4-F1
#
_cell.length_a   1.000
_cell.length_b   1.000
_cell.length_c   1.000
_cell.angle_alpha   90.00
_cell.angle_beta   90.00
_cell.angle_gamma   90.00
#
_symmetry.space_group_name_H-M   'P 1'
#
loop_
_entity.id
_entity.type
_entity.pdbx_description
1 polymer ?
#
loop_
_entity_poly.entity_id
_entity_poly.type
_entity_poly.pdbx_seq_one_letter_code
_entity_poly.pdbx_strand_id
1 'polypeptide(L)'
;MSTAGRYSPTTVRVERATGVTDGSGNVTFAWPAGAFSSPPAVTVGLQGASAFRSHSITANSATATTVNVLASAGVTILGIGVLAVGSPAAGVTVHAHAVGI
;
A
#
# COMPACT_ATOMS: atom_id res chain seq x y z
N MET A 1 24.40 -34.74 24.33
CA MET A 1 24.04 -33.46 23.68
C MET A 1 22.53 -33.33 23.70
N SER A 2 21.96 -32.35 24.41
CA SER A 2 20.51 -32.09 24.41
C SER A 2 20.18 -30.94 23.46
N THR A 3 19.31 -31.17 22.49
CA THR A 3 18.75 -30.18 21.54
C THR A 3 17.59 -29.37 22.13
N ALA A 4 17.59 -29.13 23.44
CA ALA A 4 16.53 -28.39 24.11
C ALA A 4 16.70 -26.87 23.90
N GLY A 5 16.45 -26.40 22.67
CA GLY A 5 16.30 -24.98 22.38
C GLY A 5 14.90 -24.51 22.78
N ARG A 6 14.81 -23.52 23.68
CA ARG A 6 13.56 -22.76 23.85
C ARG A 6 13.44 -21.79 22.69
N TYR A 7 12.46 -22.01 21.82
CA TYR A 7 12.00 -21.02 20.84
C TYR A 7 10.82 -20.27 21.44
N SER A 8 10.92 -18.95 21.54
CA SER A 8 9.78 -18.08 21.80
C SER A 8 9.53 -17.32 20.50
N PRO A 9 8.41 -17.57 19.78
CA PRO A 9 8.12 -16.81 18.58
C PRO A 9 7.99 -15.34 18.95
N THR A 10 8.81 -14.49 18.35
CA THR A 10 8.61 -13.05 18.41
C THR A 10 7.26 -12.78 17.75
N THR A 11 6.25 -12.39 18.54
CA THR A 11 4.98 -11.99 17.96
C THR A 11 5.21 -10.66 17.26
N VAL A 12 5.40 -10.72 15.93
CA VAL A 12 5.59 -9.54 15.12
C VAL A 12 4.28 -8.76 15.09
N ARG A 13 4.34 -7.46 15.40
CA ARG A 13 3.13 -6.62 15.40
C ARG A 13 2.61 -6.46 13.98
N VAL A 14 1.29 -6.62 13.82
CA VAL A 14 0.60 -6.47 12.55
C VAL A 14 -0.53 -5.45 12.71
N GLU A 15 -0.59 -4.48 11.82
CA GLU A 15 -1.68 -3.51 11.74
C GLU A 15 -2.33 -3.59 10.35
N ARG A 16 -3.64 -3.30 10.30
CA ARG A 16 -4.44 -3.34 9.06
C ARG A 16 -5.27 -2.09 8.96
N ALA A 17 -5.30 -1.50 7.78
CA ALA A 17 -6.12 -0.33 7.52
C ALA A 17 -6.71 -0.38 6.11
N THR A 18 -7.88 0.21 5.97
CA THR A 18 -8.54 0.43 4.67
C THR A 18 -8.85 1.91 4.54
N GLY A 19 -8.61 2.45 3.35
CA GLY A 19 -8.80 3.86 3.06
C GLY A 19 -9.09 4.06 1.59
N VAL A 20 -9.54 5.26 1.24
CA VAL A 20 -9.89 5.63 -0.12
C VAL A 20 -8.97 6.74 -0.59
N THR A 21 -8.48 6.64 -1.82
CA THR A 21 -7.62 7.68 -2.39
C THR A 21 -8.38 8.99 -2.63
N ASP A 22 -7.73 10.10 -2.31
CA ASP A 22 -8.21 11.46 -2.51
C ASP A 22 -8.13 11.90 -3.99
N GLY A 23 -8.48 13.16 -4.28
CA GLY A 23 -8.38 13.74 -5.63
C GLY A 23 -6.97 13.77 -6.21
N SER A 24 -5.94 13.61 -5.38
CA SER A 24 -4.53 13.49 -5.79
C SER A 24 -4.06 12.04 -5.89
N GLY A 25 -4.99 11.07 -5.77
CA GLY A 25 -4.69 9.64 -5.85
C GLY A 25 -3.95 9.12 -4.61
N ASN A 26 -3.95 9.88 -3.52
CA ASN A 26 -3.22 9.53 -2.31
C ASN A 26 -4.15 9.01 -1.22
N VAL A 27 -3.66 8.07 -0.43
CA VAL A 27 -4.25 7.68 0.84
C VAL A 27 -3.14 7.57 1.87
N THR A 28 -3.39 8.11 3.07
CA THR A 28 -2.44 8.04 4.19
C THR A 28 -3.07 7.26 5.32
N PHE A 29 -2.39 6.21 5.75
CA PHE A 29 -2.75 5.40 6.91
C PHE A 29 -1.95 5.88 8.11
N ALA A 30 -2.64 6.26 9.18
CA ALA A 30 -2.00 6.54 10.46
C ALA A 30 -1.96 5.25 11.30
N TRP A 31 -0.75 4.87 11.73
CA TRP A 31 -0.55 3.75 12.62
C TRP A 31 -0.68 4.19 14.08
N PRO A 32 -1.19 3.32 14.98
CA PRO A 32 -1.24 3.63 16.39
C PRO A 32 0.15 4.00 16.94
N ALA A 33 0.22 4.99 17.83
CA ALA A 33 1.48 5.41 18.42
C ALA A 33 2.16 4.22 19.14
N GLY A 34 3.43 4.00 18.84
CA GLY A 34 4.20 2.89 19.40
C GLY A 34 3.87 1.50 18.82
N ALA A 35 3.02 1.40 17.78
CA ALA A 35 2.76 0.13 17.10
C ALA A 35 4.03 -0.42 16.43
N PHE A 36 4.86 0.47 15.88
CA PHE A 36 6.13 0.13 15.25
C PHE A 36 7.25 1.00 15.82
N SER A 37 8.42 0.40 16.05
CA SER A 37 9.65 1.11 16.45
C SER A 37 10.46 1.61 15.26
N SER A 38 10.15 1.11 14.06
CA SER A 38 10.79 1.40 12.78
C SER A 38 9.70 1.39 11.67
N PRO A 39 9.97 1.92 10.47
CA PRO A 39 9.03 1.81 9.36
C PRO A 39 8.69 0.33 9.07
N PRO A 40 7.41 -0.06 9.08
CA PRO A 40 7.01 -1.45 8.88
C PRO A 40 7.16 -1.89 7.42
N ALA A 41 7.21 -3.20 7.19
CA ALA A 41 7.00 -3.77 5.87
C ALA A 41 5.51 -3.71 5.53
N VAL A 42 5.15 -3.00 4.46
CA VAL A 42 3.75 -2.79 4.08
C VAL A 42 3.45 -3.50 2.77
N THR A 43 2.41 -4.34 2.80
CA THR A 43 1.80 -4.92 1.60
C THR A 43 0.50 -4.19 1.30
N VAL A 44 0.27 -3.87 0.03
CA VAL A 44 -0.89 -3.11 -0.42
C VAL A 44 -1.77 -3.96 -1.34
N GLY A 45 -3.07 -4.01 -1.04
CA GLY A 45 -4.11 -4.52 -1.93
C GLY A 45 -4.99 -3.37 -2.43
N LEU A 46 -5.46 -3.45 -3.67
CA LEU A 46 -6.34 -2.45 -4.27
C LEU A 46 -7.68 -3.09 -4.66
N GLN A 47 -8.77 -2.40 -4.39
CA GLN A 47 -10.13 -2.80 -4.76
C GLN A 47 -10.80 -1.68 -5.54
N GLY A 48 -11.46 -2.05 -6.65
CA GLY A 48 -12.25 -1.12 -7.45
C GLY A 48 -11.41 -0.16 -8.32
N ALA A 49 -10.15 -0.49 -8.62
CA ALA A 49 -9.26 0.36 -9.41
C ALA A 49 -9.55 0.23 -10.92
N SER A 50 -10.67 0.81 -11.39
CA SER A 50 -10.94 0.94 -12.83
C SER A 50 -9.82 1.73 -13.49
N ALA A 51 -9.35 1.27 -14.65
CA ALA A 51 -8.22 1.88 -15.35
C ALA A 51 -6.92 1.93 -14.52
N PHE A 52 -6.72 1.00 -13.57
CA PHE A 52 -5.49 0.90 -12.79
C PHE A 52 -4.24 0.84 -13.68
N ARG A 53 -3.24 1.64 -13.33
CA ARG A 53 -1.92 1.61 -13.98
C ARG A 53 -0.84 1.14 -13.03
N SER A 54 -0.75 1.75 -11.86
CA SER A 54 0.31 1.46 -10.89
C SER A 54 -0.06 1.99 -9.51
N HIS A 55 0.58 1.45 -8.48
CA HIS A 55 0.61 2.05 -7.16
C HIS A 55 2.04 2.10 -6.64
N SER A 56 2.31 3.01 -5.72
CA SER A 56 3.58 3.09 -5.00
C SER A 56 3.34 3.56 -3.57
N ILE A 57 4.16 3.05 -2.64
CA ILE A 57 4.28 3.64 -1.31
C ILE A 57 5.21 4.84 -1.44
N THR A 58 4.67 6.04 -1.28
CA THR A 58 5.40 7.30 -1.48
C THR A 58 6.02 7.84 -0.20
N ALA A 59 5.49 7.44 0.96
CA ALA A 59 6.07 7.71 2.26
C ALA A 59 5.80 6.54 3.21
N ASN A 60 6.77 6.17 4.04
CA ASN A 60 6.62 5.13 5.05
C ASN A 60 7.42 5.47 6.31
N SER A 61 6.75 5.52 7.44
CA SER A 61 7.32 5.75 8.75
C SER A 61 6.68 4.81 9.79
N ALA A 62 7.24 4.80 11.00
CA ALA A 62 6.68 4.03 12.12
C ALA A 62 5.25 4.46 12.50
N THR A 63 4.83 5.67 12.14
CA THR A 63 3.54 6.25 12.53
C THR A 63 2.59 6.44 11.35
N ALA A 64 3.05 6.36 10.11
CA ALA A 64 2.18 6.48 8.95
C ALA A 64 2.76 5.88 7.67
N THR A 65 1.87 5.48 6.75
CA THR A 65 2.24 5.07 5.39
C THR A 65 1.33 5.76 4.38
N THR A 66 1.91 6.38 3.36
CA THR A 66 1.18 7.00 2.24
C THR A 66 1.34 6.17 0.98
N VAL A 67 0.22 5.90 0.31
CA VAL A 67 0.17 5.19 -0.96
C VAL A 67 -0.40 6.13 -2.02
N ASN A 68 0.27 6.20 -3.17
CA ASN A 68 -0.25 6.83 -4.37
C ASN A 68 -0.74 5.76 -5.36
N VAL A 69 -1.88 6.01 -6.00
CA VAL A 69 -2.46 5.17 -7.03
C VAL A 69 -2.66 6.00 -8.29
N LEU A 70 -2.20 5.46 -9.42
CA LEU A 70 -2.38 6.05 -10.74
C LEU A 70 -3.33 5.21 -11.58
N ALA A 71 -4.14 5.90 -12.37
CA ALA A 71 -4.98 5.34 -13.41
C ALA A 71 -4.50 5.82 -14.78
N SER A 72 -4.85 5.07 -15.82
CA SER A 72 -4.63 5.46 -17.21
C SER A 72 -5.71 4.87 -18.09
N ALA A 73 -6.32 5.73 -18.90
CA ALA A 73 -7.24 5.30 -19.94
C ALA A 73 -6.48 4.56 -21.04
N GLY A 74 -7.04 3.44 -21.50
CA GLY A 74 -6.64 2.86 -22.78
C GLY A 74 -7.13 3.75 -23.92
N VAL A 75 -6.24 4.09 -24.84
CA VAL A 75 -6.57 4.85 -26.05
C VAL A 75 -6.07 4.12 -27.29
N THR A 76 -6.76 4.30 -28.41
CA THR A 76 -6.36 3.72 -29.69
C THR A 76 -5.92 4.83 -30.62
N ILE A 77 -4.66 4.80 -31.06
CA ILE A 77 -4.10 5.76 -32.00
C ILE A 77 -3.74 4.99 -33.27
N LEU A 78 -4.41 5.32 -34.39
CA LEU A 78 -4.16 4.69 -35.69
C LEU A 78 -4.26 3.15 -35.67
N GLY A 79 -5.16 2.61 -34.83
CA GLY A 79 -5.36 1.16 -34.67
C GLY A 79 -4.43 0.49 -33.65
N ILE A 80 -3.51 1.22 -33.02
CA ILE A 80 -2.61 0.70 -31.98
C ILE A 80 -3.17 1.06 -30.60
N GLY A 81 -3.34 0.05 -29.74
CA GLY A 81 -3.72 0.25 -28.35
C GLY A 81 -2.53 0.74 -27.52
N VAL A 82 -2.67 1.91 -26.88
CA VAL A 82 -1.67 2.50 -25.98
C VAL A 82 -2.33 2.96 -24.68
N LEU A 83 -1.57 2.94 -23.59
CA LEU A 83 -2.00 3.52 -22.32
C LEU A 83 -1.70 5.02 -22.34
N ALA A 84 -2.68 5.85 -22.00
CA ALA A 84 -2.50 7.28 -21.84
C ALA A 84 -1.52 7.60 -20.67
N VAL A 85 -1.10 8.86 -20.57
CA VAL A 85 -0.31 9.33 -19.43
C VAL A 85 -1.06 9.03 -18.13
N GLY A 86 -0.34 8.54 -17.12
CA GLY A 86 -0.93 8.23 -15.82
C GLY A 86 -1.45 9.50 -15.15
N SER A 87 -2.69 9.46 -14.68
CA SER A 87 -3.30 10.49 -13.85
C SER A 87 -3.60 9.94 -12.45
N PRO A 88 -3.76 10.81 -11.44
CA PRO A 88 -4.17 10.38 -10.11
C PRO A 88 -5.49 9.60 -10.13
N ALA A 89 -5.52 8.46 -9.45
CA ALA A 89 -6.72 7.63 -9.33
C ALA A 89 -7.44 7.93 -8.01
N ALA A 90 -8.46 8.80 -8.06
CA ALA A 90 -9.32 9.08 -6.91
C ALA A 90 -10.37 7.97 -6.71
N GLY A 91 -10.81 7.75 -5.47
CA GLY A 91 -11.89 6.81 -5.16
C GLY A 91 -11.48 5.33 -5.14
N VAL A 92 -10.19 5.02 -5.24
CA VAL A 92 -9.68 3.65 -5.16
C VAL A 92 -9.62 3.21 -3.70
N THR A 93 -10.20 2.06 -3.40
CA THR A 93 -10.09 1.47 -2.05
C THR A 93 -8.75 0.76 -1.93
N VAL A 94 -7.97 1.14 -0.93
CA VAL A 94 -6.64 0.62 -0.65
C VAL A 94 -6.67 -0.10 0.69
N HIS A 95 -6.19 -1.33 0.69
CA HIS A 95 -6.01 -2.17 1.87
C HIS A 95 -4.53 -2.26 2.20
N ALA A 96 -4.13 -1.76 3.37
CA ALA A 96 -2.75 -1.81 3.85
C ALA A 96 -2.61 -2.89 4.93
N HIS A 97 -1.60 -3.73 4.78
CA HIS A 97 -1.17 -4.73 5.75
C HIS A 97 0.26 -4.42 6.16
N ALA A 98 0.43 -3.87 7.36
CA ALA A 98 1.72 -3.46 7.90
C ALA A 98 2.23 -4.49 8.91
N VAL A 99 3.48 -4.91 8.77
CA VAL A 99 4.14 -5.90 9.62
C VAL A 99 5.44 -5.29 10.16
N GLY A 100 5.61 -5.35 11.49
CA GLY A 100 6.85 -4.91 12.13
C GLY A 100 8.06 -5.72 11.66
N ILE A 101 9.26 -5.14 11.76
CA ILE A 101 10.52 -5.82 11.41
C ILE A 101 11.49 -5.81 12.58
#